data_AF-A0A0Q5J1H7-F1
#
_entry.id   AF-A0A0Q5J1H7-F1
#
_cell.length_a   1.000
_cell.length_b   1.000
_cell.length_c   1.000
_cell.angle_alpha   90.00
_cell.angle_beta   90.00
_cell.angle_gamma   90.00
#
_symmetry.space_group_name_H-M   'P 1'
#
loop_
_entity.id
_entity.type
_entity.pdbx_description
1 polymer ?
#
loop_
_entity_poly.entity_id
_entity_poly.type
_entity_poly.pdbx_seq_one_letter_code
_entity_poly.pdbx_strand_id
1 'polypeptide(L)'
;MEPLLRERVLIAIQRPKRQRGLVDPIQEDPHAGPLVSASAEEARELAQHAGHIGRGSCHFIWHEQARILLECHNIVWFSPKQMNPHTIYD
;
A
#
# COMPACT_ATOMS: atom_id res chain seq x y z
N MET A 1 5.02 -6.55 -15.48
CA MET A 1 4.94 -6.48 -14.00
C MET A 1 6.38 -6.40 -13.51
N GLU A 2 6.72 -5.39 -12.73
CA GLU A 2 8.05 -5.21 -12.13
C GLU A 2 8.50 -6.48 -11.39
N PRO A 3 9.79 -6.89 -11.45
CA PRO A 3 10.27 -8.13 -10.81
C PRO A 3 9.95 -8.20 -9.32
N LEU A 4 10.15 -7.08 -8.60
CA LEU A 4 9.87 -6.99 -7.17
C LEU A 4 8.37 -7.12 -6.86
N LEU A 5 7.50 -6.51 -7.66
CA LEU A 5 6.05 -6.65 -7.49
C LEU A 5 5.61 -8.11 -7.68
N ARG A 6 6.17 -8.81 -8.68
CA ARG A 6 5.89 -10.23 -8.89
C ARG A 6 6.30 -11.06 -7.68
N GLU A 7 7.48 -10.81 -7.12
CA GLU A 7 7.95 -11.49 -5.91
C GLU A 7 7.01 -11.26 -4.72
N ARG A 8 6.63 -10.01 -4.45
CA ARG A 8 5.69 -9.66 -3.37
C ARG A 8 4.35 -10.37 -3.54
N VAL A 9 3.82 -10.42 -4.76
CA VAL A 9 2.58 -11.14 -5.08
C VAL A 9 2.72 -12.64 -4.80
N LEU A 10 3.81 -13.28 -5.23
CA LEU A 10 4.05 -14.70 -4.99
C LEU A 10 4.17 -15.04 -3.50
N ILE A 11 4.80 -14.18 -2.70
CA ILE A 11 4.88 -14.34 -1.25
C ILE A 11 3.49 -14.16 -0.63
N ALA A 12 2.73 -13.14 -1.05
CA ALA A 12 1.40 -12.87 -0.51
C ALA A 12 0.40 -14.01 -0.78
N ILE A 13 0.49 -14.68 -1.93
CA ILE A 13 -0.39 -15.82 -2.28
C ILE A 13 -0.18 -17.02 -1.33
N GLN A 14 1.05 -17.22 -0.85
CA GLN A 14 1.37 -18.33 0.06
C GLN A 14 0.87 -18.10 1.49
N ARG A 15 0.47 -16.86 1.83
CA ARG A 15 -0.02 -16.53 3.17
C ARG A 15 -1.52 -16.83 3.29
N PRO A 16 -1.99 -17.22 4.50
CA PRO A 16 -3.41 -17.38 4.76
C PRO A 16 -4.14 -16.06 4.50
N LYS A 17 -5.21 -16.12 3.70
CA LYS A 17 -6.00 -14.93 3.35
C LYS A 17 -6.70 -14.36 4.59
N ARG A 18 -6.19 -13.25 5.10
CA ARG A 18 -6.80 -12.48 6.20
C ARG A 18 -7.82 -11.44 5.72
N GLN A 19 -7.76 -11.04 4.45
CA GLN A 19 -8.55 -9.95 3.88
C GLN A 19 -9.02 -10.28 2.45
N ARG A 20 -9.94 -9.46 1.92
CA ARG A 20 -10.38 -9.52 0.52
C ARG A 20 -9.28 -8.96 -0.40
N GLY A 21 -8.32 -9.82 -0.75
CA GLY A 21 -7.23 -9.49 -1.68
C GLY A 21 -5.85 -9.78 -1.10
N LEU A 22 -4.84 -9.61 -1.94
CA LEU A 22 -3.44 -9.66 -1.56
C LEU A 22 -3.02 -8.33 -0.95
N VAL A 23 -2.19 -8.43 0.08
CA VAL A 23 -1.58 -7.31 0.79
C VAL A 23 -0.07 -7.45 0.63
N ASP A 24 0.64 -6.33 0.51
CA ASP A 24 2.10 -6.36 0.44
C ASP A 24 2.67 -7.00 1.72
N PRO A 25 3.44 -8.10 1.62
CA PRO A 25 4.03 -8.80 2.76
C PRO A 25 4.82 -7.93 3.74
N ILE A 26 5.35 -6.78 3.30
CA ILE A 26 6.13 -5.87 4.17
C ILE A 26 5.28 -5.23 5.27
N GLN A 27 3.95 -5.23 5.13
CA GLN A 27 3.07 -4.72 6.19
C GLN A 27 3.16 -5.55 7.47
N GLU A 28 3.51 -6.83 7.36
CA GLU A 28 3.71 -7.72 8.51
C GLU A 28 5.19 -7.81 8.91
N ASP A 29 6.08 -7.06 8.27
CA ASP A 29 7.49 -7.01 8.66
C ASP A 29 7.65 -6.29 10.01
N PRO A 30 8.40 -6.83 10.99
CA PRO A 30 8.54 -6.21 12.31
C PRO A 30 9.14 -4.80 12.31
N HIS A 31 9.93 -4.45 11.30
CA HIS A 31 10.61 -3.16 11.21
C HIS A 31 9.88 -2.20 10.26
N ALA A 32 9.47 -2.69 9.09
CA ALA A 32 8.78 -1.87 8.08
C ALA A 32 7.28 -1.74 8.37
N GLY A 33 6.62 -2.72 8.99
CA GLY A 33 5.18 -2.70 9.27
C GLY A 33 4.71 -1.47 10.07
N PRO A 34 5.40 -1.07 11.15
CA PRO A 34 5.11 0.18 11.86
C PRO A 34 5.25 1.42 10.97
N LEU A 35 6.25 1.48 10.09
CA LEU A 35 6.45 2.59 9.15
C LEU A 35 5.33 2.63 8.11
N VAL A 36 4.96 1.48 7.53
CA VAL A 36 3.85 1.40 6.57
C VAL A 36 2.55 1.88 7.19
N SER A 37 2.30 1.55 8.46
CA SER A 37 1.12 2.01 9.19
C SER A 37 1.16 3.51 9.45
N ALA A 38 2.30 4.04 9.91
CA ALA A 38 2.47 5.48 10.14
C ALA A 38 2.31 6.30 8.85
N SER A 39 2.94 5.88 7.75
CA SER A 39 2.79 6.54 6.44
C SER A 39 1.37 6.46 5.89
N ALA A 40 0.58 5.45 6.27
CA ALA A 40 -0.83 5.38 5.90
C ALA A 40 -1.66 6.48 6.56
N GLU A 41 -1.41 6.75 7.85
CA GLU A 41 -2.09 7.83 8.57
C GLU A 41 -1.64 9.19 8.03
N GLU A 42 -0.35 9.40 7.81
CA GLU A 42 0.18 10.64 7.21
C GLU A 42 -0.43 10.90 5.82
N ALA A 43 -0.50 9.87 4.97
CA ALA A 43 -1.13 9.99 3.65
C ALA A 43 -2.63 10.33 3.73
N ARG A 44 -3.34 9.83 4.75
CA ARG A 44 -4.75 10.20 4.99
C ARG A 44 -4.89 11.65 5.42
N GLU A 45 -4.03 12.13 6.31
CA GLU A 45 -4.01 13.53 6.72
C GLU A 45 -3.71 14.45 5.55
N LEU A 46 -2.75 14.09 4.67
CA LEU A 46 -2.49 14.82 3.44
C LEU A 46 -3.70 14.84 2.51
N ALA A 47 -4.38 13.71 2.33
CA ALA A 47 -5.59 13.63 1.51
C ALA A 47 -6.70 14.53 2.06
N GLN A 48 -6.87 14.58 3.38
CA GLN A 48 -7.84 15.47 4.03
C GLN A 48 -7.51 16.95 3.78
N HIS A 49 -6.26 17.35 4.02
CA HIS A 49 -5.82 18.74 3.80
C HIS A 49 -5.90 19.17 2.33
N ALA A 50 -5.65 18.26 1.39
CA ALA A 50 -5.75 18.50 -0.04
C ALA A 50 -7.20 18.49 -0.58
N GLY A 51 -8.20 18.20 0.27
CA GLY A 51 -9.60 18.09 -0.14
C GLY A 51 -9.94 16.82 -0.92
N HIS A 52 -9.04 15.82 -0.92
CA HIS A 52 -9.28 14.49 -1.49
C HIS A 52 -10.09 13.62 -0.51
N ILE A 53 -11.31 14.05 -0.21
CA ILE A 53 -12.26 13.35 0.66
C ILE A 53 -13.42 12.79 -0.17
N GLY A 54 -13.74 11.50 0.02
CA GLY A 54 -14.83 10.81 -0.68
C GLY A 54 -14.36 9.70 -1.62
N ARG A 55 -15.20 9.37 -2.61
CA ARG A 55 -14.97 8.27 -3.55
C ARG A 55 -13.69 8.52 -4.37
N GLY A 56 -12.85 7.50 -4.47
CA GLY A 56 -11.58 7.50 -5.20
C GLY A 56 -10.39 8.01 -4.38
N SER A 57 -10.62 8.53 -3.17
CA SER A 57 -9.53 9.03 -2.31
C SER A 57 -8.51 7.95 -1.96
N CYS A 58 -8.91 6.68 -1.96
CA CYS A 58 -8.03 5.55 -1.71
C CYS A 58 -6.82 5.54 -2.67
N HIS A 59 -7.02 5.89 -3.95
CA HIS A 59 -5.94 5.94 -4.93
C HIS A 59 -4.92 7.05 -4.61
N PHE A 60 -5.41 8.21 -4.18
CA PHE A 60 -4.56 9.32 -3.73
C PHE A 60 -3.79 8.93 -2.46
N ILE A 61 -4.48 8.38 -1.46
CA ILE A 61 -3.87 7.94 -0.20
C ILE A 61 -2.78 6.89 -0.46
N TRP A 62 -3.06 5.89 -1.31
CA TRP A 62 -2.05 4.87 -1.63
C TRP A 62 -0.87 5.44 -2.42
N HIS A 63 -1.11 6.41 -3.29
CA HIS A 63 -0.03 7.09 -4.00
C HIS A 63 0.89 7.84 -3.03
N GLU A 64 0.31 8.65 -2.15
CA GLU A 64 1.08 9.40 -1.15
C GLU A 64 1.77 8.48 -0.14
N GLN A 65 1.11 7.41 0.31
CA GLN A 65 1.72 6.42 1.20
C GLN A 65 2.95 5.76 0.55
N ALA A 66 2.84 5.36 -0.72
CA ALA A 66 3.97 4.79 -1.46
C ALA A 66 5.11 5.80 -1.63
N ARG A 67 4.78 7.07 -1.88
CA ARG A 67 5.74 8.17 -1.99
C ARG A 67 6.49 8.41 -0.68
N ILE A 68 5.77 8.55 0.44
CA ILE A 68 6.36 8.75 1.78
C ILE A 68 7.29 7.59 2.13
N LEU A 69 6.85 6.34 1.92
CA LEU A 69 7.66 5.16 2.21
C LEU A 69 8.95 5.12 1.39
N LEU A 70 8.88 5.48 0.11
CA LEU A 70 10.04 5.51 -0.76
C LEU A 70 11.00 6.65 -0.39
N GLU A 71 10.50 7.88 -0.25
CA GLU A 71 11.33 9.07 -0.04
C GLU A 71 11.92 9.14 1.38
N CYS A 72 11.11 8.85 2.39
CA CYS A 72 11.50 9.02 3.80
C CYS A 72 12.18 7.78 4.39
N HIS A 73 11.85 6.58 3.88
CA HIS A 73 12.28 5.32 4.47
C HIS A 73 13.02 4.40 3.49
N ASN A 74 13.12 4.77 2.21
CA ASN A 74 13.67 3.93 1.15
C ASN A 74 13.00 2.54 1.06
N ILE A 75 11.69 2.50 1.34
CA ILE A 75 10.86 1.29 1.32
C ILE A 75 9.96 1.33 0.08
N VAL A 76 10.12 0.35 -0.80
CA VAL A 76 9.18 0.14 -1.90
C VAL A 76 7.98 -0.64 -1.37
N TRP A 77 6.81 0.01 -1.38
CA TRP A 77 5.54 -0.58 -1.01
C TRP A 77 4.56 -0.59 -2.19
N PHE A 78 3.85 -1.70 -2.37
CA PHE A 78 2.85 -1.85 -3.40
C PHE A 78 1.44 -1.73 -2.84
N SER A 79 0.66 -0.85 -3.45
CA SER A 79 -0.73 -0.61 -3.08
C SER A 79 -1.64 -1.82 -3.35
N PRO A 80 -2.83 -1.89 -2.71
CA PRO A 80 -3.83 -2.90 -3.02
C PRO A 80 -4.15 -2.99 -4.53
N LYS A 81 -4.19 -1.87 -5.25
CA LYS A 81 -4.42 -1.85 -6.70
C LYS A 81 -3.31 -2.54 -7.49
N GLN A 82 -2.05 -2.35 -7.09
CA GLN A 82 -0.90 -2.99 -7.74
C GLN A 82 -0.81 -4.48 -7.40
N MET A 83 -1.08 -4.84 -6.15
CA MET A 83 -1.11 -6.24 -5.69
C MET A 83 -2.28 -7.03 -6.27
N ASN A 84 -3.38 -6.34 -6.64
CA ASN A 84 -4.61 -6.94 -7.15
C ASN A 84 -5.06 -6.25 -8.46
N PRO A 85 -4.33 -6.43 -9.57
CA PRO A 85 -4.57 -5.70 -10.80
C PRO A 85 -5.96 -5.96 -11.40
N HIS A 86 -6.53 -7.14 -11.13
CA HIS A 86 -7.86 -7.55 -11.60
C HIS A 86 -9.01 -7.11 -10.68
N THR A 87 -8.71 -6.40 -9.60
CA THR A 87 -9.72 -5.84 -8.68
C THR A 87 -9.93 -4.35 -9.00
N ILE A 88 -11.20 -3.94 -8.99
CA ILE A 88 -11.60 -2.54 -9.11
C ILE A 88 -11.73 -1.98 -7.69
N TYR A 89 -11.12 -0.81 -7.49
CA TYR A 89 -11.18 -0.05 -6.24
C TYR A 89 -11.72 1.34 -6.57
N ASP A 90 -12.58 1.85 -5.71
CA ASP A 90 -13.20 3.16 -5.80
C ASP A 90 -13.20 3.88 -4.44
#